data_AF-A0A165UMJ8-F1
#
_entry.id   AF-A0A165UMJ8-F1
#
_cell.length_a   1.000
_cell.length_b   1.000
_cell.length_c   1.000
_cell.angle_alpha   90.00
_cell.angle_beta   90.00
_cell.angle_gamma   90.00
#
_symmetry.space_group_name_H-M   'P 1'
#
loop_
_entity.id
_entity.type
_entity.pdbx_description
1 polymer ?
#
loop_
_entity_poly.entity_id
_entity_poly.type
_entity_poly.pdbx_seq_one_letter_code
_entity_poly.pdbx_strand_id
1 'polypeptide(L)' 'MEREKHADIDHLPNWVRAHKYMELTGHNVNTLKKLRMGGHIKLNRHYKFWPEGSKTIYYNTRAIDRLISKSKS' A
#
# COMPACT_ATOMS: atom_id res chain seq x y z
N MET A 1 -13.04 2.20 21.11
CA MET A 1 -12.89 2.59 19.70
C MET A 1 -11.40 2.73 19.45
N GLU A 2 -10.75 1.64 19.05
CA GLU A 2 -9.31 1.65 18.76
C GLU A 2 -9.12 2.57 17.56
N ARG A 3 -8.37 3.66 17.73
CA ARG A 3 -7.97 4.51 16.62
C ARG A 3 -7.10 3.62 15.72
N GLU A 4 -7.68 3.08 14.66
CA GLU A 4 -6.91 2.56 13.53
C GLU A 4 -5.85 3.62 13.26
N LYS A 5 -4.58 3.29 13.52
CA LYS A 5 -3.45 4.18 13.35
C LYS A 5 -3.25 4.37 11.85
N HIS A 6 -4.16 5.08 11.20
CA HIS A 6 -3.91 5.68 9.90
C HIS A 6 -2.76 6.65 10.16
N ALA A 7 -1.53 6.20 9.92
CA ALA A 7 -0.43 7.13 9.74
C ALA A 7 -0.91 8.24 8.79
N ASP A 8 -0.52 9.47 9.08
CA ASP A 8 -0.85 10.59 8.22
C ASP A 8 -0.24 10.34 6.83
N ILE A 9 -1.06 9.78 5.93
CA ILE A 9 -0.63 9.30 4.61
C ILE A 9 -0.11 10.47 3.79
N ASP A 10 -0.57 11.69 4.08
CA ASP A 10 -0.11 12.92 3.45
C ASP A 10 1.34 13.28 3.81
N HIS A 11 1.84 12.83 4.97
CA HIS A 11 3.25 12.96 5.34
C HIS A 11 4.15 11.79 4.89
N LEU A 12 3.59 10.72 4.31
CA LEU A 12 4.39 9.59 3.85
C LEU A 12 5.03 9.84 2.48
N PRO A 13 6.22 9.28 2.21
CA PRO A 13 6.78 9.26 0.87
C PRO A 13 5.79 8.65 -0.12
N ASN A 14 5.77 9.16 -1.37
CA ASN A 14 4.90 8.61 -2.41
C ASN A 14 5.14 7.11 -2.64
N TRP A 15 6.37 6.63 -2.47
CA TRP A 15 6.74 5.23 -2.63
C TRP A 15 7.40 4.71 -1.36
N VAL A 16 6.76 3.74 -0.71
CA VAL A 16 7.26 3.14 0.53
C VAL A 16 7.38 1.63 0.33
N ARG A 17 8.43 1.04 0.90
CA ARG A 17 8.64 -0.41 0.86
C ARG A 17 7.43 -1.13 1.44
N ALA A 18 7.02 -2.23 0.83
CA ALA A 18 5.79 -2.94 1.19
C ALA A 18 5.66 -3.22 2.70
N HIS A 19 6.72 -3.77 3.30
CA HIS A 19 6.77 -4.02 4.74
C HIS A 19 6.53 -2.75 5.56
N LYS A 20 7.27 -1.69 5.24
CA LYS A 20 7.17 -0.41 5.95
C LYS A 20 5.80 0.24 5.80
N TYR A 21 5.19 0.14 4.62
CA TYR A 21 3.83 0.64 4.39
C TYR A 21 2.82 -0.05 5.31
N MET A 22 2.93 -1.38 5.48
CA MET A 22 2.07 -2.14 6.37
C MET A 22 2.30 -1.77 7.84
N GLU A 23 3.56 -1.57 8.25
CA GLU A 23 3.88 -1.08 9.60
C GLU A 23 3.32 0.32 9.90
N LEU A 24 3.29 1.19 8.89
CA LEU A 24 2.80 2.57 9.03
C LEU A 24 1.29 2.65 9.02
N THR A 25 0.63 1.94 8.11
CA THR A 25 -0.83 2.02 7.91
C THR A 25 -1.61 1.05 8.77
N GLY A 26 -0.95 0.03 9.34
CA GLY A 26 -1.62 -1.08 10.00
C GLY A 26 -2.40 -1.99 9.04
N HIS A 27 -2.29 -1.79 7.73
CA HIS A 27 -3.00 -2.62 6.77
C HIS A 27 -2.48 -4.07 6.79
N ASN A 28 -3.43 -5.01 6.79
CA ASN A 28 -3.14 -6.42 6.82
C ASN A 28 -2.55 -6.89 5.47
N VAL A 29 -1.51 -7.74 5.53
CA VAL A 29 -0.90 -8.43 4.38
C VAL A 29 -1.96 -9.07 3.48
N ASN A 30 -3.00 -9.67 4.07
CA ASN A 30 -4.04 -10.37 3.32
C ASN A 30 -4.88 -9.41 2.47
N THR A 31 -5.15 -8.20 2.94
CA THR A 31 -5.88 -7.18 2.17
C THR A 31 -5.08 -6.78 0.94
N LEU A 32 -3.80 -6.42 1.10
CA LEU A 32 -2.93 -6.06 -0.02
C LEU A 32 -2.73 -7.22 -1.00
N LYS A 33 -2.61 -8.45 -0.49
CA LYS A 33 -2.52 -9.66 -1.33
C LYS A 33 -3.80 -9.88 -2.14
N LYS A 34 -4.99 -9.74 -1.54
CA LYS A 34 -6.27 -9.82 -2.24
C LYS A 34 -6.40 -8.76 -3.33
N LEU A 35 -6.04 -7.52 -3.03
CA LEU A 35 -6.06 -6.43 -4.02
C LEU A 35 -5.10 -6.68 -5.19
N ARG A 36 -3.95 -7.32 -4.92
CA ARG A 36 -3.00 -7.76 -5.94
C ARG A 36 -3.54 -8.88 -6.81
N MET A 37 -4.05 -9.93 -6.19
CA MET A 37 -4.60 -11.08 -6.90
C MET A 37 -5.85 -10.72 -7.70
N GLY A 38 -6.67 -9.79 -7.18
CA GLY A 38 -7.85 -9.28 -7.88
C GLY A 38 -7.54 -8.28 -8.99
N GLY A 39 -6.27 -7.94 -9.26
CA GLY A 39 -5.89 -7.01 -10.31
C GLY A 39 -6.23 -5.54 -10.05
N HIS A 40 -6.65 -5.19 -8.83
CA HIS A 40 -6.96 -3.81 -8.45
C HIS A 40 -5.68 -2.96 -8.32
N ILE A 41 -4.58 -3.56 -7.85
CA ILE A 41 -3.27 -2.90 -7.84
C ILE A 41 -2.49 -3.21 -9.12
N LYS A 42 -1.97 -2.16 -9.76
CA LYS A 42 -1.30 -2.21 -11.06
C LYS A 42 0.16 -1.82 -10.92
N LEU A 43 1.03 -2.49 -11.67
CA LEU A 43 2.46 -2.17 -11.74
C LEU A 43 2.64 -0.71 -12.22
N ASN A 44 3.62 -0.01 -11.67
CA ASN A 44 3.93 1.42 -11.90
C ASN A 44 2.85 2.43 -11.52
N ARG A 45 1.66 1.98 -11.08
CA ARG A 45 0.59 2.86 -10.56
C ARG A 45 0.41 2.72 -9.05
N HIS A 46 0.24 1.48 -8.60
CA HIS A 46 -0.04 1.14 -7.21
C HIS A 46 1.16 0.49 -6.52
N TYR A 47 1.98 -0.23 -7.28
CA TYR A 47 3.23 -0.81 -6.79
C TYR A 47 4.32 -0.78 -7.86
N LYS A 48 5.57 -0.80 -7.46
CA LYS A 48 6.74 -0.95 -8.34
C LYS A 48 7.79 -1.84 -7.70
N PHE A 49 8.68 -2.39 -8.52
CA PHE A 49 9.87 -3.08 -8.07
C PHE A 49 11.04 -2.10 -8.09
N TRP A 50 11.81 -2.03 -7.01
CA TRP A 50 13.00 -1.18 -6.96
C TRP A 50 14.04 -1.74 -5.98
N PRO A 51 15.34 -1.68 -6.29
CA PRO A 51 15.96 -1.35 -7.59
C PRO A 51 15.59 -2.37 -8.68
N GLU A 52 15.87 -2.05 -9.95
CA GLU A 52 15.55 -2.89 -11.11
C GLU A 52 16.11 -4.32 -10.93
N GLY A 53 15.27 -5.35 -11.15
CA GLY A 53 15.61 -6.75 -10.88
C GLY A 53 15.47 -7.20 -9.41
N SER A 54 15.19 -6.31 -8.46
CA SER A 54 14.94 -6.69 -7.07
C SER A 54 13.53 -7.24 -6.87
N LYS A 55 13.38 -8.26 -6.02
CA LYS A 55 12.07 -8.73 -5.51
C LYS A 55 11.45 -7.76 -4.49
N THR A 56 12.07 -6.60 -4.26
CA THR A 56 11.56 -5.62 -3.31
C THR A 56 10.43 -4.81 -3.92
N ILE A 57 9.25 -4.95 -3.32
CA ILE A 57 8.04 -4.22 -3.71
C ILE A 57 7.96 -2.91 -2.94
N TYR A 58 7.68 -1.83 -3.66
CA TYR A 58 7.31 -0.53 -3.11
C TYR A 58 5.86 -0.24 -3.48
N TYR A 59 5.07 0.12 -2.48
CA TYR A 59 3.70 0.56 -2.67
C TYR A 59 3.63 2.07 -2.81
N ASN A 60 2.75 2.53 -3.69
CA ASN A 60 2.37 3.92 -3.75
C ASN A 60 1.38 4.19 -2.63
N THR A 61 1.80 4.92 -1.61
CA THR A 61 1.05 5.12 -0.36
C THR A 61 -0.32 5.73 -0.63
N ARG A 62 -0.35 6.86 -1.34
CA ARG A 62 -1.57 7.61 -1.67
C ARG A 62 -2.50 6.83 -2.59
N ALA A 63 -1.96 6.11 -3.57
CA ALA A 63 -2.78 5.38 -4.52
C ALA A 63 -3.41 4.12 -3.90
N ILE A 64 -2.65 3.38 -3.07
CA ILE A 64 -3.17 2.21 -2.35
C ILE A 64 -4.16 2.64 -1.28
N ASP A 65 -3.86 3.69 -0.52
CA ASP A 65 -4.73 4.17 0.55
C ASP A 65 -6.10 4.62 0.01
N ARG A 66 -6.12 5.40 -1.08
CA ARG A 66 -7.38 5.75 -1.78
C ARG A 66 -8.14 4.53 -2.28
N LEU A 67 -7.43 3.51 -2.77
CA LEU A 67 -8.04 2.27 -3.24
C LEU A 67 -8.72 1.52 -2.09
N ILE A 68 -8.04 1.38 -0.95
CA ILE A 68 -8.54 0.71 0.25
C ILE A 68 -9.71 1.49 0.85
N SER A 69 -9.58 2.82 0.96
CA SER A 69 -10.64 3.72 1.44
C SER A 69 -11.90 3.60 0.58
N LYS A 70 -11.76 3.58 -0.76
CA LYS A 70 -12.90 3.42 -1.68
C LYS A 70 -13.58 2.05 -1.55
N SER A 71 -12.84 0.99 -1.20
CA SER A 71 -13.42 -0.35 -0.99
C SER A 71 -14.17 -0.50 0.34
N LYS A 72 -14.05 0.45 1.28
CA LYS A 72 -14.80 0.46 2.56
C LYS A 72 -16.15 1.20 2.46
N SER A 73 -16.44 1.92 1.36
CA SER A 73 -17.71 2.62 1.12
C SER A 73 -18.74 1.78 0.37
#